data_AF-A0A432YCD0-F1
#
_entry.id   AF-A0A432YCD0-F1
#
_cell.length_a   1.000
_cell.length_b   1.000
_cell.length_c   1.000
_cell.angle_alpha   90.00
_cell.angle_beta   90.00
_cell.angle_gamma   90.00
#
_symmetry.space_group_name_H-M   'P 1'
#
loop_
_entity.id
_entity.type
_entity.pdbx_description
1 polymer ?
#
loop_
_entity_poly.entity_id
_entity_poly.type
_entity_poly.pdbx_seq_one_letter_code
_entity_poly.pdbx_strand_id
1 'polypeptide(L)'
;MKSLKSNTPLENLIKRVADILYNCNFPEEYDFVYDSILESKERRQGTNPMHRDYIEIVQRRRLQLGVTPLGSNGKPTDLSSNEKALQWAIEHFEELEPLFEKELAQVLFEIDPANTCCKENGCEDEYALLAKRIRSEMQINNSSIRDVLNDSFGDQVIDEVTMTEVDQKIINVLALRFAEIIDFRIKKNLSPNAKSTDMILAEMEKLRSIRPSTINGARGASIYYKDLHDELDRRSYTGKRPSRQYTHPSMKG
;
A
#
# COMPACT_ATOMS: atom_id res chain seq x y z
N MET A 1 3.02 11.72 -19.63
CA MET A 1 3.01 10.36 -19.06
C MET A 1 3.23 9.36 -20.18
N LYS A 2 4.17 8.40 -20.04
CA LYS A 2 4.20 7.23 -20.93
C LYS A 2 2.87 6.50 -20.73
N SER A 3 2.08 6.40 -21.78
CA SER A 3 0.82 5.65 -21.77
C SER A 3 1.17 4.18 -21.91
N LEU A 4 0.75 3.34 -20.97
CA LEU A 4 0.81 1.87 -21.10
C LEU A 4 -0.16 1.48 -22.23
N LYS A 5 0.33 1.42 -23.46
CA LYS A 5 -0.48 1.15 -24.66
C LYS A 5 -0.40 -0.30 -25.10
N SER A 6 0.54 -1.08 -24.56
CA SER A 6 0.68 -2.51 -24.83
C SER A 6 0.23 -3.35 -23.63
N ASN A 7 0.12 -4.66 -23.86
CA ASN A 7 -0.15 -5.67 -22.84
C ASN A 7 1.11 -6.52 -22.61
N THR A 8 2.28 -5.87 -22.48
CA THR A 8 3.50 -6.64 -22.18
C THR A 8 3.44 -7.20 -20.76
N PRO A 9 4.17 -8.28 -20.46
CA PRO A 9 4.23 -8.84 -19.11
C PRO A 9 4.64 -7.82 -18.05
N LEU A 10 5.58 -6.93 -18.38
CA LEU A 10 6.03 -5.87 -17.48
C LEU A 10 4.94 -4.83 -17.23
N GLU A 11 4.23 -4.40 -18.28
CA GLU A 11 3.12 -3.45 -18.12
C GLU A 11 1.97 -4.05 -17.32
N ASN A 12 1.70 -5.35 -17.47
CA ASN A 12 0.70 -6.05 -16.66
C ASN A 12 1.09 -6.11 -15.19
N LEU A 13 2.37 -6.32 -14.88
CA LEU A 13 2.89 -6.24 -13.52
C LEU A 13 2.73 -4.82 -12.95
N ILE A 14 3.06 -3.78 -13.71
CA ILE A 14 2.88 -2.38 -13.29
C ILE A 14 1.41 -2.06 -13.04
N LYS A 15 0.49 -2.51 -13.91
CA LYS A 15 -0.97 -2.36 -13.71
C LYS A 15 -1.40 -3.05 -12.40
N ARG A 16 -0.89 -4.26 -12.14
CA ARG A 16 -1.21 -4.98 -10.89
C ARG A 16 -0.69 -4.25 -9.65
N VAL A 17 0.51 -3.67 -9.71
CA VAL A 17 1.04 -2.82 -8.63
C VAL A 17 0.14 -1.59 -8.43
N ALA A 18 -0.30 -0.94 -9.52
CA ALA A 18 -1.20 0.19 -9.46
C ALA A 18 -2.55 -0.16 -8.80
N ASP A 19 -3.13 -1.30 -9.15
CA ASP A 19 -4.37 -1.78 -8.52
C ASP A 19 -4.23 -1.97 -7.01
N ILE A 20 -3.09 -2.53 -6.56
CA ILE A 20 -2.81 -2.70 -5.13
C ILE A 20 -2.63 -1.35 -4.46
N LEU A 21 -1.81 -0.45 -5.03
CA LEU A 21 -1.59 0.90 -4.50
C LEU A 21 -2.89 1.68 -4.38
N TYR A 22 -3.77 1.56 -5.39
CA TYR A 22 -5.07 2.19 -5.41
C TYR A 22 -5.95 1.71 -4.25
N ASN A 23 -6.09 0.39 -4.09
CA ASN A 23 -6.86 -0.20 -2.99
C ASN A 23 -6.30 0.17 -1.61
N CYS A 24 -4.97 0.25 -1.46
CA CYS A 24 -4.32 0.63 -0.21
C CYS A 24 -4.46 2.12 0.11
N ASN A 25 -4.45 3.00 -0.89
CA ASN A 25 -4.41 4.44 -0.69
C ASN A 25 -5.76 5.12 -0.80
N PHE A 26 -6.77 4.52 -1.42
CA PHE A 26 -8.12 5.08 -1.52
C PHE A 26 -9.20 4.12 -0.99
N PRO A 27 -9.04 3.58 0.24
CA PRO A 27 -9.98 2.61 0.81
C PRO A 27 -11.39 3.19 0.98
N GLU A 28 -11.52 4.52 1.12
CA GLU A 28 -12.80 5.20 1.20
C GLU A 28 -13.71 4.97 -0.03
N GLU A 29 -13.13 4.59 -1.17
CA GLU A 29 -13.87 4.29 -2.40
C GLU A 29 -14.49 2.89 -2.38
N TYR A 30 -14.15 2.05 -1.38
CA TYR A 30 -14.56 0.65 -1.28
C TYR A 30 -15.19 0.29 0.07
N ASP A 31 -15.15 1.20 1.04
CA ASP A 31 -15.69 1.00 2.39
C ASP A 31 -17.18 0.57 2.36
N PHE A 32 -17.90 0.97 1.30
CA PHE A 32 -19.29 0.62 1.10
C PHE A 32 -19.60 -0.84 0.83
N VAL A 33 -18.59 -1.66 0.51
CA VAL A 33 -18.79 -3.08 0.19
C VAL A 33 -19.37 -3.84 1.39
N TYR A 34 -19.23 -3.29 2.60
CA TYR A 34 -19.78 -3.85 3.84
C TYR A 34 -20.88 -2.99 4.48
N ASP A 35 -21.47 -2.06 3.73
CA ASP A 35 -22.58 -1.25 4.21
C ASP A 35 -23.78 -2.12 4.59
N SER A 36 -24.49 -1.67 5.63
CA SER A 36 -25.83 -2.15 5.89
C SER A 36 -26.80 -1.80 4.75
N ILE A 37 -27.91 -2.53 4.65
CA ILE A 37 -28.99 -2.23 3.68
C ILE A 37 -29.47 -0.78 3.79
N LEU A 38 -29.42 -0.21 5.00
CA LEU A 38 -29.82 1.17 5.28
C LEU A 38 -28.83 2.17 4.66
N GLU A 39 -27.54 2.05 4.96
CA GLU A 39 -26.48 2.92 4.42
C GLU A 39 -26.42 2.86 2.88
N SER A 40 -26.64 1.67 2.31
CA SER A 40 -26.72 1.50 0.86
C SER A 40 -27.89 2.30 0.25
N LYS A 41 -29.06 2.33 0.92
CA LYS A 41 -30.22 3.13 0.48
C LYS A 41 -29.97 4.62 0.63
N GLU A 42 -29.36 5.05 1.73
CA GLU A 42 -28.97 6.46 1.96
C GLU A 42 -28.01 6.93 0.86
N ARG A 43 -27.01 6.11 0.50
CA ARG A 43 -26.09 6.43 -0.60
C ARG A 43 -26.79 6.53 -1.96
N ARG A 44 -27.78 5.67 -2.23
CA ARG A 44 -28.62 5.78 -3.46
C ARG A 44 -29.43 7.07 -3.50
N GLN A 45 -29.76 7.62 -2.35
CA GLN A 45 -30.44 8.92 -2.22
C GLN A 45 -29.46 10.11 -2.23
N GLY A 46 -28.17 9.86 -2.46
CA GLY A 46 -27.14 10.91 -2.49
C GLY A 46 -26.66 11.37 -1.12
N THR A 47 -26.99 10.63 -0.05
CA THR A 47 -26.56 10.92 1.32
C THR A 47 -25.33 10.06 1.64
N ASN A 48 -24.25 10.69 2.07
CA ASN A 48 -23.07 9.97 2.55
C ASN A 48 -23.29 9.53 4.00
N PRO A 49 -23.34 8.22 4.30
CA PRO A 49 -23.53 7.72 5.67
C PRO A 49 -22.30 7.97 6.57
N MET A 50 -21.17 8.35 5.98
CA MET A 50 -19.94 8.63 6.72
C MET A 50 -20.06 9.89 7.59
N HIS A 51 -19.42 9.87 8.76
CA HIS A 51 -19.38 11.01 9.66
C HIS A 51 -18.73 12.23 8.98
N ARG A 52 -19.28 13.44 9.21
CA ARG A 52 -18.81 14.69 8.59
C ARG A 52 -17.31 14.93 8.79
N ASP A 53 -16.81 14.76 10.01
CA ASP A 53 -15.38 14.93 10.32
C ASP A 53 -14.49 13.98 9.51
N TYR A 54 -14.96 12.75 9.26
CA TYR A 54 -14.24 11.78 8.44
C TYR A 54 -14.21 12.21 6.97
N ILE A 55 -15.35 12.67 6.44
CA ILE A 55 -15.45 13.20 5.08
C ILE A 55 -14.47 14.38 4.88
N GLU A 56 -14.40 15.30 5.83
CA GLU A 56 -13.50 16.45 5.75
C GLU A 56 -12.01 16.04 5.78
N ILE A 57 -11.64 15.03 6.58
CA ILE A 57 -10.30 14.46 6.61
C ILE A 57 -9.96 13.81 5.26
N VAL A 58 -10.86 12.99 4.72
CA VAL A 58 -10.69 12.31 3.43
C VAL A 58 -10.55 13.31 2.29
N GLN A 59 -11.44 14.31 2.20
CA GLN A 59 -11.36 15.32 1.15
C GLN A 59 -10.06 16.11 1.21
N ARG A 60 -9.60 16.49 2.41
CA ARG A 60 -8.31 17.17 2.59
C ARG A 60 -7.15 16.31 2.11
N ARG A 61 -7.14 15.01 2.45
CA ARG A 61 -6.13 14.06 1.98
C ARG A 61 -6.14 13.93 0.46
N ARG A 62 -7.31 13.78 -0.17
CA ARG A 62 -7.43 13.68 -1.64
C ARG A 62 -6.88 14.92 -2.34
N LEU A 63 -7.21 16.12 -1.84
CA LEU A 63 -6.66 17.37 -2.36
C LEU A 63 -5.14 17.44 -2.22
N GLN A 64 -4.56 17.00 -1.10
CA GLN A 64 -3.11 16.92 -0.91
C GLN A 64 -2.42 15.97 -1.90
N LEU A 65 -3.13 14.91 -2.33
CA LEU A 65 -2.64 13.95 -3.31
C LEU A 65 -2.83 14.43 -4.77
N GLY A 66 -3.53 15.56 -4.98
CA GLY A 66 -3.90 16.04 -6.31
C GLY A 66 -5.04 15.25 -6.95
N VAL A 67 -5.88 14.60 -6.13
CA VAL A 67 -7.02 13.77 -6.53
C VAL A 67 -8.31 14.53 -6.26
N THR A 68 -9.33 14.35 -7.10
CA THR A 68 -10.60 15.07 -6.94
C THR A 68 -11.37 14.61 -5.70
N PRO A 69 -12.10 15.53 -5.02
CA PRO A 69 -12.93 15.18 -3.88
C PRO A 69 -14.01 14.15 -4.23
N LEU A 70 -14.45 13.37 -3.23
CA LEU A 70 -15.61 12.50 -3.39
C LEU A 70 -16.89 13.33 -3.60
N GLY A 71 -17.84 12.78 -4.36
CA GLY A 71 -19.17 13.35 -4.51
C GLY A 71 -19.99 13.30 -3.20
N SER A 72 -21.17 13.91 -3.22
CA SER A 72 -22.09 13.94 -2.06
C SER A 72 -22.54 12.57 -1.58
N ASN A 73 -22.47 11.55 -2.45
CA ASN A 73 -22.74 10.15 -2.16
C ASN A 73 -21.50 9.38 -1.68
N GLY A 74 -20.35 10.03 -1.47
CA GLY A 74 -19.11 9.38 -1.08
C GLY A 74 -18.46 8.53 -2.17
N LYS A 75 -18.84 8.70 -3.45
CA LYS A 75 -18.21 8.01 -4.59
C LYS A 75 -17.21 8.90 -5.32
N PRO A 76 -16.23 8.32 -6.05
CA PRO A 76 -15.37 9.06 -6.96
C PRO A 76 -16.17 9.78 -8.04
N THR A 77 -15.72 10.98 -8.42
CA THR A 77 -16.34 11.76 -9.50
C THR A 77 -15.69 11.53 -10.87
N ASP A 78 -14.49 10.96 -10.87
CA ASP A 78 -13.66 10.68 -12.05
C ASP A 78 -12.65 9.56 -11.73
N LEU A 79 -11.65 9.40 -12.61
CA LEU A 79 -10.59 8.39 -12.50
C LEU A 79 -9.31 8.91 -11.84
N SER A 80 -9.30 10.11 -11.23
CA SER A 80 -8.08 10.74 -10.73
C SER A 80 -7.36 9.91 -9.66
N SER A 81 -8.07 9.12 -8.85
CA SER A 81 -7.47 8.19 -7.88
C SER A 81 -6.77 7.00 -8.55
N ASN A 82 -7.39 6.42 -9.58
CA ASN A 82 -6.80 5.37 -10.42
C ASN A 82 -5.56 5.89 -11.18
N GLU A 83 -5.69 7.05 -11.81
CA GLU A 83 -4.60 7.71 -12.54
C GLU A 83 -3.44 8.02 -11.60
N LYS A 84 -3.73 8.44 -10.36
CA LYS A 84 -2.71 8.71 -9.35
C LYS A 84 -1.97 7.44 -8.92
N ALA A 85 -2.68 6.35 -8.68
CA ALA A 85 -2.06 5.08 -8.31
C ALA A 85 -1.19 4.52 -9.46
N LEU A 86 -1.67 4.64 -10.70
CA LEU A 86 -0.89 4.27 -11.88
C LEU A 86 0.34 5.15 -12.06
N GLN A 87 0.20 6.47 -11.87
CA GLN A 87 1.31 7.40 -11.88
C GLN A 87 2.38 6.97 -10.87
N TRP A 88 2.00 6.69 -9.62
CA TRP A 88 2.93 6.24 -8.60
C TRP A 88 3.62 4.93 -8.95
N ALA A 89 2.87 3.95 -9.46
CA ALA A 89 3.43 2.68 -9.90
C ALA A 89 4.51 2.94 -10.96
N ILE A 90 4.20 3.69 -12.03
CA ILE A 90 5.16 3.98 -13.10
C ILE A 90 6.40 4.72 -12.58
N GLU A 91 6.20 5.80 -11.81
CA GLU A 91 7.27 6.66 -11.32
C GLU A 91 8.26 5.91 -10.42
N HIS A 92 7.76 5.08 -9.51
CA HIS A 92 8.61 4.40 -8.54
C HIS A 92 9.09 3.04 -9.01
N PHE A 93 8.48 2.44 -10.03
CA PHE A 93 8.92 1.14 -10.55
C PHE A 93 10.31 1.22 -11.19
N GLU A 94 10.65 2.33 -11.85
CA GLU A 94 12.02 2.58 -12.35
C GLU A 94 13.05 2.57 -11.20
N GLU A 95 12.67 3.01 -10.00
CA GLU A 95 13.54 2.97 -8.81
C GLU A 95 13.65 1.58 -8.17
N LEU A 96 12.73 0.66 -8.50
CA LEU A 96 12.74 -0.72 -8.04
C LEU A 96 13.55 -1.64 -8.95
N GLU A 97 14.00 -1.14 -10.10
CA GLU A 97 14.78 -1.91 -11.07
C GLU A 97 15.99 -2.63 -10.44
N PRO A 98 16.76 -2.03 -9.52
CA PRO A 98 17.87 -2.73 -8.85
C PRO A 98 17.43 -3.86 -7.92
N LEU A 99 16.18 -3.83 -7.45
CA LEU A 99 15.61 -4.84 -6.54
C LEU A 99 14.85 -5.92 -7.29
N PHE A 100 14.50 -5.71 -8.56
CA PHE A 100 13.60 -6.57 -9.31
C PHE A 100 14.05 -8.03 -9.31
N GLU A 101 15.30 -8.29 -9.70
CA GLU A 101 15.85 -9.66 -9.76
C GLU A 101 15.86 -10.32 -8.38
N LYS A 102 16.20 -9.55 -7.35
CA LYS A 102 16.27 -10.06 -5.97
C LYS A 102 14.88 -10.46 -5.47
N GLU A 103 13.89 -9.59 -5.64
CA GLU A 103 12.51 -9.86 -5.22
C GLU A 103 11.93 -11.03 -6.03
N LEU A 104 12.16 -11.07 -7.34
CA LEU A 104 11.70 -12.18 -8.19
C LEU A 104 12.35 -13.50 -7.79
N ALA A 105 13.67 -13.53 -7.56
CA ALA A 105 14.37 -14.74 -7.11
C ALA A 105 13.80 -15.25 -5.78
N GLN A 106 13.53 -14.34 -4.83
CA GLN A 106 12.93 -14.71 -3.56
C GLN A 106 11.50 -15.26 -3.73
N VAL A 107 10.68 -14.64 -4.58
CA VAL A 107 9.33 -15.13 -4.87
C VAL A 107 9.36 -16.51 -5.52
N LEU A 108 10.27 -16.73 -6.48
CA LEU A 108 10.44 -18.04 -7.12
C LEU A 108 10.88 -19.10 -6.11
N PHE A 109 11.81 -18.77 -5.21
CA PHE A 109 12.25 -19.65 -4.14
C PHE A 109 11.12 -19.98 -3.15
N GLU A 110 10.28 -19.01 -2.80
CA GLU A 110 9.15 -19.21 -1.88
C GLU A 110 8.03 -20.04 -2.50
N ILE A 111 7.74 -19.82 -3.78
CA ILE A 111 6.70 -20.54 -4.51
C ILE A 111 7.18 -21.95 -4.90
N ASP A 112 8.47 -22.11 -5.21
CA ASP A 112 9.09 -23.35 -5.68
C ASP A 112 8.30 -23.99 -6.83
N PRO A 113 8.22 -23.31 -8.00
CA PRO A 113 7.33 -23.72 -9.09
C PRO A 113 7.63 -25.11 -9.65
N ALA A 114 8.87 -25.57 -9.55
CA ALA A 114 9.32 -26.86 -10.08
C ALA A 114 9.55 -27.90 -8.97
N ASN A 115 9.17 -27.60 -7.72
CA ASN A 115 9.35 -28.44 -6.55
C ASN A 115 10.79 -29.00 -6.45
N THR A 116 11.77 -28.12 -6.65
CA THR A 116 13.20 -28.48 -6.73
C THR A 116 13.79 -28.84 -5.37
N CYS A 117 13.00 -28.74 -4.29
CA CYS A 117 13.45 -28.95 -2.91
C CYS A 117 14.62 -28.01 -2.53
N CYS A 118 14.77 -26.86 -3.22
CA CYS A 118 15.84 -25.89 -2.96
C CYS A 118 15.84 -25.38 -1.51
N LYS A 119 14.66 -25.30 -0.88
CA LYS A 119 14.50 -24.91 0.54
C LYS A 119 15.23 -25.84 1.49
N GLU A 120 15.28 -27.13 1.17
CA GLU A 120 15.86 -28.17 2.03
C GLU A 120 17.38 -28.22 1.90
N ASN A 121 17.89 -27.84 0.72
CA ASN A 121 19.32 -27.87 0.40
C ASN A 121 20.03 -26.52 0.57
N GLY A 122 19.30 -25.43 0.90
CA GLY A 122 19.88 -24.09 1.04
C GLY A 122 20.44 -23.53 -0.28
N CYS A 123 19.93 -24.00 -1.41
CA CYS A 123 20.41 -23.62 -2.74
C CYS A 123 19.66 -22.37 -3.22
N GLU A 124 20.24 -21.19 -2.97
CA GLU A 124 19.61 -19.89 -3.29
C GLU A 124 19.95 -19.36 -4.70
N ASP A 125 20.93 -19.96 -5.39
CA ASP A 125 21.50 -19.41 -6.64
C ASP A 125 20.74 -19.80 -7.91
N GLU A 126 20.08 -20.95 -7.95
CA GLU A 126 19.30 -21.41 -9.12
C GLU A 126 18.20 -20.42 -9.50
N TYR A 127 17.41 -19.96 -8.53
CA TYR A 127 16.36 -18.97 -8.78
C TYR A 127 16.90 -17.56 -9.04
N ALA A 128 18.11 -17.24 -8.58
CA ALA A 128 18.76 -15.98 -8.92
C ALA A 128 19.14 -15.92 -10.41
N LEU A 129 19.65 -17.02 -10.97
CA LEU A 129 19.93 -17.13 -12.41
C LEU A 129 18.64 -17.07 -13.24
N LEU A 130 17.60 -17.78 -12.79
CA LEU A 130 16.30 -17.77 -13.46
C LEU A 130 15.64 -16.39 -13.42
N ALA A 131 15.72 -15.65 -12.31
CA ALA A 131 15.21 -14.30 -12.20
C ALA A 131 15.90 -13.32 -13.16
N LYS A 132 17.24 -13.42 -13.30
CA LYS A 132 18.01 -12.65 -14.30
C LYS A 132 17.56 -12.95 -15.72
N ARG A 133 17.34 -14.23 -16.02
CA ARG A 133 16.86 -14.68 -17.32
C ARG A 133 15.47 -14.09 -17.60
N ILE A 134 14.53 -14.25 -16.67
CA ILE A 134 13.17 -13.72 -16.78
C ILE A 134 13.19 -12.22 -17.05
N ARG A 135 13.96 -11.44 -16.28
CA ARG A 135 14.05 -10.00 -16.49
C ARG A 135 14.53 -9.65 -17.91
N SER A 136 15.60 -10.30 -18.36
CA SER A 136 16.17 -10.06 -19.69
C SER A 136 15.16 -10.41 -20.79
N GLU A 137 14.48 -11.54 -20.66
CA GLU A 137 13.46 -12.02 -21.61
C GLU A 137 12.22 -11.13 -21.64
N MET A 138 11.75 -10.66 -20.48
CA MET A 138 10.65 -9.70 -20.39
C MET A 138 10.98 -8.37 -21.07
N GLN A 139 12.24 -7.91 -20.99
CA GLN A 139 12.67 -6.64 -21.58
C GLN A 139 12.94 -6.73 -23.09
N ILE A 140 13.56 -7.83 -23.55
CA ILE A 140 14.02 -7.99 -24.94
C ILE A 140 12.93 -8.60 -25.81
N ASN A 141 12.28 -9.66 -25.32
CA ASN A 141 11.39 -10.51 -26.11
C ASN A 141 9.91 -10.35 -25.72
N ASN A 142 9.60 -9.56 -24.68
CA ASN A 142 8.27 -9.49 -24.06
C ASN A 142 7.74 -10.87 -23.62
N SER A 143 8.63 -11.80 -23.29
CA SER A 143 8.28 -13.12 -22.79
C SER A 143 7.65 -13.01 -21.40
N SER A 144 6.60 -13.80 -21.14
CA SER A 144 6.02 -13.90 -19.80
C SER A 144 6.90 -14.71 -18.86
N ILE A 145 6.65 -14.62 -17.55
CA ILE A 145 7.34 -15.47 -16.56
C ILE A 145 7.07 -16.95 -16.89
N ARG A 146 5.81 -17.29 -17.19
CA ARG A 146 5.41 -18.61 -17.72
C ARG A 146 6.28 -19.11 -18.87
N ASP A 147 6.51 -18.30 -19.90
CA ASP A 147 7.25 -18.74 -21.09
C ASP A 147 8.68 -19.18 -20.71
N VAL A 148 9.32 -18.39 -19.85
CA VAL A 148 10.69 -18.68 -19.38
C VAL A 148 10.72 -19.87 -18.42
N LEU A 149 9.70 -20.05 -17.59
CA LEU A 149 9.57 -21.22 -16.73
C LEU A 149 9.39 -22.50 -17.55
N ASN A 150 8.50 -22.48 -18.54
CA ASN A 150 8.28 -23.61 -19.45
C ASN A 150 9.56 -23.98 -20.20
N ASP A 151 10.29 -22.99 -20.71
CA ASP A 151 11.56 -23.26 -21.40
C ASP A 151 12.65 -23.81 -20.45
N SER A 152 12.65 -23.41 -19.18
CA SER A 152 13.68 -23.83 -18.20
C SER A 152 13.42 -25.21 -17.60
N PHE A 153 12.16 -25.57 -17.36
CA PHE A 153 11.79 -26.82 -16.68
C PHE A 153 11.16 -27.86 -17.62
N GLY A 154 10.62 -27.43 -18.77
CA GLY A 154 9.90 -28.27 -19.73
C GLY A 154 8.47 -28.60 -19.32
N ASP A 155 7.64 -28.93 -20.30
CA ASP A 155 6.20 -29.20 -20.15
C ASP A 155 5.88 -30.44 -19.28
N GLN A 156 6.89 -31.26 -18.96
CA GLN A 156 6.74 -32.48 -18.18
C GLN A 156 6.87 -32.27 -16.67
N VAL A 157 7.43 -31.14 -16.24
CA VAL A 157 7.67 -30.83 -14.82
C VAL A 157 6.47 -30.11 -14.21
N ILE A 158 5.74 -29.34 -15.01
CA ILE A 158 4.61 -28.53 -14.57
C ILE A 158 3.51 -28.62 -15.64
N ASP A 159 2.33 -29.13 -15.30
CA ASP A 159 1.22 -29.17 -16.25
C ASP A 159 0.66 -27.77 -16.56
N GLU A 160 -0.04 -27.63 -17.68
CA GLU A 160 -0.44 -26.33 -18.24
C GLU A 160 -1.38 -25.52 -17.31
N VAL A 161 -2.26 -26.20 -16.60
CA VAL A 161 -3.21 -25.58 -15.65
C VAL A 161 -2.44 -25.06 -14.44
N THR A 162 -1.56 -25.90 -13.88
CA THR A 162 -0.67 -25.55 -12.77
C THR A 162 0.25 -24.39 -13.14
N MET A 163 0.78 -24.36 -14.36
CA MET A 163 1.65 -23.27 -14.81
C MET A 163 0.93 -21.92 -14.87
N THR A 164 -0.34 -21.90 -15.29
CA THR A 164 -1.15 -20.67 -15.29
C THR A 164 -1.34 -20.14 -13.86
N GLU A 165 -1.64 -21.03 -12.93
CA GLU A 165 -1.84 -20.67 -11.52
C GLU A 165 -0.54 -20.20 -10.86
N VAL A 166 0.58 -20.87 -11.16
CA VAL A 166 1.92 -20.52 -10.69
C VAL A 166 2.34 -19.15 -11.21
N ASP A 167 2.21 -18.89 -12.50
CA ASP A 167 2.52 -17.59 -13.12
C ASP A 167 1.72 -16.46 -12.46
N GLN A 168 0.41 -16.64 -12.34
CA GLN A 168 -0.47 -15.65 -11.71
C GLN A 168 -0.12 -15.43 -10.23
N LYS A 169 0.27 -16.49 -9.51
CA LYS A 169 0.71 -16.41 -8.11
C LYS A 169 2.02 -15.64 -7.98
N ILE A 170 3.01 -15.92 -8.84
CA ILE A 170 4.29 -15.19 -8.86
C ILE A 170 4.04 -13.70 -9.11
N ILE A 171 3.25 -13.36 -10.14
CA ILE A 171 2.90 -11.97 -10.46
C ILE A 171 2.22 -11.28 -9.28
N ASN A 172 1.28 -11.95 -8.62
CA ASN A 172 0.55 -11.37 -7.49
C ASN A 172 1.44 -11.10 -6.28
N VAL A 173 2.30 -12.04 -5.91
CA VAL A 173 3.22 -11.87 -4.77
C VAL A 173 4.26 -10.80 -5.07
N LEU A 174 4.81 -10.79 -6.28
CA LEU A 174 5.78 -9.79 -6.71
C LEU A 174 5.16 -8.38 -6.73
N ALA A 175 3.95 -8.25 -7.29
CA ALA A 175 3.23 -6.98 -7.31
C ALA A 175 2.94 -6.45 -5.90
N LEU A 176 2.58 -7.34 -4.97
CA LEU A 176 2.35 -6.99 -3.57
C LEU A 176 3.61 -6.41 -2.92
N ARG A 177 4.75 -7.11 -3.05
CA ARG A 177 6.04 -6.66 -2.49
C ARG A 177 6.45 -5.29 -3.03
N PHE A 178 6.31 -5.09 -4.35
CA PHE A 178 6.60 -3.78 -4.95
C PHE A 178 5.64 -2.70 -4.48
N ALA A 179 4.34 -3.00 -4.40
CA ALA A 179 3.36 -2.05 -3.88
C ALA A 179 3.67 -1.65 -2.43
N GLU A 180 4.08 -2.58 -1.56
CA GLU A 180 4.48 -2.29 -0.18
C GLU A 180 5.67 -1.34 -0.10
N ILE A 181 6.72 -1.57 -0.92
CA ILE A 181 7.89 -0.70 -0.97
C ILE A 181 7.50 0.71 -1.45
N ILE A 182 6.69 0.79 -2.50
CA ILE A 182 6.24 2.07 -3.07
C ILE A 182 5.33 2.81 -2.09
N ASP A 183 4.37 2.13 -1.49
CA ASP A 183 3.45 2.70 -0.50
C ASP A 183 4.21 3.26 0.71
N PHE A 184 5.22 2.54 1.20
CA PHE A 184 6.11 3.03 2.25
C PHE A 184 6.81 4.34 1.85
N ARG A 185 7.32 4.44 0.61
CA ARG A 185 7.97 5.66 0.10
C ARG A 185 6.98 6.81 -0.05
N ILE A 186 5.79 6.56 -0.60
CA ILE A 186 4.72 7.55 -0.74
C ILE A 186 4.34 8.12 0.63
N LYS A 187 4.07 7.25 1.60
CA LYS A 187 3.72 7.67 2.97
C LYS A 187 4.81 8.49 3.64
N LYS A 188 6.08 8.12 3.41
CA LYS A 188 7.23 8.91 3.87
C LYS A 188 7.29 10.29 3.19
N ASN A 189 7.06 10.37 1.88
CA ASN A 189 7.14 11.60 1.11
C ASN A 189 5.94 12.54 1.31
N LEU A 190 4.75 12.01 1.61
CA LEU A 190 3.55 12.80 1.97
C LEU A 190 3.63 13.36 3.40
N SER A 191 4.56 12.85 4.19
CA SER A 191 4.91 13.37 5.50
C SER A 191 6.40 13.73 5.55
N PRO A 192 6.88 14.68 4.72
CA PRO A 192 8.28 15.08 4.74
C PRO A 192 8.61 15.85 6.04
N ASN A 193 7.58 16.40 6.68
CA ASN A 193 7.56 16.94 8.03
C ASN A 193 6.96 15.96 9.05
N ALA A 194 6.95 14.65 8.75
CA ALA A 194 6.63 13.63 9.75
C ALA A 194 7.47 13.96 10.98
N LYS A 195 6.78 14.36 12.06
CA LYS A 195 7.45 14.68 13.31
C LYS A 195 8.43 13.55 13.58
N SER A 196 9.70 13.87 13.78
CA SER A 196 10.66 12.87 14.26
C SER A 196 10.08 12.25 15.54
N THR A 197 10.53 11.05 15.90
CA THR A 197 10.12 10.44 17.17
C THR A 197 10.27 11.43 18.34
N ASP A 198 11.34 12.22 18.36
CA ASP A 198 11.56 13.26 19.36
C ASP A 198 10.54 14.40 19.30
N MET A 199 10.16 14.85 18.09
CA MET A 199 9.11 15.86 17.92
C MET A 199 7.72 15.33 18.31
N ILE A 200 7.44 14.04 18.08
CA ILE A 200 6.21 13.40 18.55
C ILE A 200 6.17 13.41 20.07
N LEU A 201 7.26 12.96 20.71
CA LEU A 201 7.38 12.96 22.18
C LEU A 201 7.28 14.37 22.77
N ALA A 202 7.93 15.35 22.14
CA ALA A 202 7.87 16.75 22.56
C ALA A 202 6.44 17.33 22.44
N GLU A 203 5.72 17.01 21.36
CA GLU A 203 4.32 17.43 21.22
C GLU A 203 3.41 16.76 22.25
N MET A 204 3.64 15.48 22.55
CA MET A 204 2.88 14.78 23.59
C MET A 204 3.07 15.45 24.95
N GLU A 205 4.30 15.85 25.31
CA GLU A 205 4.52 16.59 26.55
C GLU A 205 3.92 18.00 26.52
N LYS A 206 3.97 18.67 25.37
CA LYS A 206 3.29 19.96 25.17
C LYS A 206 1.78 19.83 25.38
N LEU A 207 1.13 18.82 24.82
CA LEU A 207 -0.31 18.59 25.00
C LEU A 207 -0.69 18.32 26.46
N ARG A 208 0.18 17.64 27.22
CA ARG A 208 -0.03 17.42 28.67
C ARG A 208 0.10 18.68 29.51
N SER A 209 0.79 19.71 29.00
CA SER A 209 1.00 20.99 29.70
C SER A 209 -0.03 22.06 29.32
N ILE A 210 -0.70 21.94 28.17
CA ILE A 210 -1.74 22.87 27.73
C ILE A 210 -3.05 22.60 28.48
N ARG A 211 -3.72 23.67 28.92
CA ARG A 211 -5.09 23.62 29.46
C ARG A 211 -6.08 24.06 28.38
N PRO A 212 -6.86 23.14 27.78
CA PRO A 212 -7.91 23.51 26.85
C PRO A 212 -8.97 24.34 27.58
N SER A 213 -9.34 25.48 27.00
CA SER A 213 -10.33 26.40 27.58
C SER A 213 -11.78 25.93 27.39
N THR A 214 -12.00 24.85 26.63
CA THR A 214 -13.32 24.31 26.32
C THR A 214 -13.33 22.78 26.37
N ILE A 215 -14.51 22.20 26.60
CA ILE A 215 -14.74 20.74 26.58
C ILE A 215 -14.36 20.15 25.21
N ASN A 216 -14.72 20.84 24.12
CA ASN A 216 -14.38 20.43 22.77
C ASN A 216 -12.86 20.50 22.52
N GLY A 217 -12.18 21.50 23.08
CA GLY A 217 -10.71 21.57 23.07
C GLY A 217 -10.06 20.42 23.82
N ALA A 218 -10.63 20.00 24.97
CA ALA A 218 -10.14 18.85 25.72
C ALA A 218 -10.34 17.53 24.98
N ARG A 219 -11.50 17.35 24.34
CA ARG A 219 -11.78 16.19 23.50
C ARG A 219 -10.86 16.14 22.28
N GLY A 220 -10.66 17.27 21.60
CA GLY A 220 -9.73 17.39 20.47
C GLY A 220 -8.29 17.07 20.86
N ALA A 221 -7.82 17.61 21.99
CA ALA A 221 -6.49 17.30 22.52
C ALA A 221 -6.34 15.80 22.85
N SER A 222 -7.36 15.17 23.42
CA SER A 222 -7.33 13.73 23.71
C SER A 222 -7.29 12.86 22.45
N ILE A 223 -8.02 13.24 21.39
CA ILE A 223 -7.99 12.52 20.11
C ILE A 223 -6.59 12.68 19.48
N TYR A 224 -6.10 13.91 19.39
CA TYR A 224 -4.79 14.17 18.80
C TYR A 224 -3.65 13.48 19.58
N TYR A 225 -3.77 13.41 20.92
CA TYR A 225 -2.81 12.70 21.76
C TYR A 225 -2.80 11.19 21.49
N LYS A 226 -3.96 10.59 21.19
CA LYS A 226 -4.07 9.18 20.79
C LYS A 226 -3.40 8.96 19.44
N ASP A 227 -3.65 9.82 18.46
CA ASP A 227 -3.05 9.71 17.12
C ASP A 227 -1.52 9.72 17.16
N LEU A 228 -0.93 10.52 18.06
CA LEU A 228 0.52 10.55 18.30
C LEU A 228 1.05 9.22 18.89
N HIS A 229 0.29 8.55 19.76
CA HIS A 229 0.64 7.21 20.26
C HIS A 229 0.56 6.15 19.17
N ASP A 230 -0.51 6.18 18.37
CA ASP A 230 -0.72 5.26 17.26
C ASP A 230 0.37 5.44 16.18
N GLU A 231 0.87 6.67 15.99
CA GLU A 231 2.04 6.95 15.15
C GLU A 231 3.34 6.35 15.71
N LEU A 232 3.58 6.43 17.03
CA LEU A 232 4.74 5.77 17.66
C LEU A 232 4.67 4.24 17.54
N ASP A 233 3.47 3.66 17.66
CA ASP A 233 3.26 2.23 17.48
C ASP A 233 3.52 1.77 16.06
N ARG A 234 3.02 2.50 15.05
CA ARG A 234 3.30 2.24 13.63
C ARG A 234 4.79 2.28 13.32
N ARG A 235 5.57 3.03 14.09
CA ARG A 235 7.04 3.10 13.98
C ARG A 235 7.78 2.05 14.82
N SER A 236 7.06 1.15 15.51
CA SER A 236 7.64 0.17 16.44
C SER A 236 8.55 0.82 17.50
N TYR A 237 8.22 2.03 17.96
CA TYR A 237 9.02 2.73 18.96
C TYR A 237 8.87 2.08 20.33
N THR A 238 9.98 1.58 20.88
CA THR A 238 10.04 0.89 22.19
C THR A 238 10.68 1.72 23.30
N GLY A 239 11.11 2.95 22.99
CA GLY A 239 11.74 3.85 23.97
C GLY A 239 10.75 4.45 24.97
N LYS A 240 11.28 5.27 25.89
CA LYS A 240 10.48 5.93 26.93
C LYS A 240 9.51 6.93 26.30
N ARG A 241 8.21 6.74 26.55
CA ARG A 241 7.13 7.65 26.12
C ARG A 241 6.14 7.95 27.23
N PRO A 242 5.39 9.06 27.15
CA PRO A 242 4.32 9.40 28.09
C PRO A 242 3.24 8.31 28.20
N SER A 243 2.41 8.32 29.25
CA SER A 243 1.31 7.34 29.39
C SER A 243 0.30 7.45 28.24
N ARG A 244 -0.29 6.31 27.84
CA ARG A 244 -1.39 6.31 26.84
C ARG A 244 -2.65 7.02 27.33
N GLN A 245 -2.87 7.00 28.63
CA GLN A 245 -3.96 7.76 29.23
C GLN A 245 -3.61 9.24 29.17
N TYR A 246 -4.43 10.00 28.44
CA TYR A 246 -4.38 11.45 28.45
C TYR A 246 -4.93 11.94 29.80
N THR A 247 -4.07 12.01 30.81
CA THR A 247 -4.39 12.64 32.09
C THR A 247 -4.16 14.13 31.98
N HIS A 248 -5.24 14.88 31.85
CA HIS A 248 -5.20 16.33 32.00
C HIS A 248 -4.69 16.66 33.42
N PRO A 249 -3.80 17.67 33.61
CA PRO A 249 -3.56 18.23 34.93
C PRO A 249 -4.87 18.83 35.43
N SER A 250 -5.67 18.03 36.13
CA SER A 250 -7.06 18.34 36.44
C SER A 250 -7.17 19.67 37.17
N MET A 251 -8.32 20.29 36.97
CA MET A 251 -8.97 21.12 37.98
C MET A 251 -8.95 20.35 39.32
N LYS A 252 -7.83 20.42 40.04
CA LYS A 252 -7.85 20.40 41.49
C LYS A 252 -8.56 21.70 41.85
N GLY A 253 -9.65 21.55 42.61
CA GLY A 253 -10.59 22.59 43.08
C GLY A 253 -10.11 24.03 43.03
#